data_AF-A0AAW1DQM5-F1
#
_entry.id   AF-A0AAW1DQM5-F1
#
_cell.length_a   1.000
_cell.length_b   1.000
_cell.length_c   1.000
_cell.angle_alpha   90.00
_cell.angle_beta   90.00
_cell.angle_gamma   90.00
#
_symmetry.space_group_name_H-M   'P 1'
#
loop_
_entity.id
_entity.type
_entity.pdbx_description
1 polymer ?
#
loop_
_entity_poly.entity_id
_entity_poly.type
_entity_poly.pdbx_seq_one_letter_code
_entity_poly.pdbx_strand_id
1 'polypeptide(L)'
;MITLINLPEVVLEKVFSFLTYDNIAQNRVVCTKFNEIGSKMLNKGYYAADKYHSKTLKAIKAKLPRRESERRVHPLARQCDILIAIETRLSMLAMTFTKWMDAKLCCFIPGKVIDEIMRVLRCVANNPNPPRAHEILQELRDISSMAMEHFDEKILPQLKLNMGVVSPYLHTINVDHHEDLALIPKPRICNSSIAPNCPTLLLEFNKLFLRESINRKKIKVQSLLIAKQANEISELKKHVEEWEAKLRDLTANLNKAQSLPAPDIVAEIPKMSTSLGIVSNQKPKRKAEDLDNKNECINVKKSRPNTRSVTRGASCNCK
;
A
#
# COMPACT_ATOMS: atom_id res chain seq x y z
N MET A 1 -19.66 48.13 8.05
CA MET A 1 -19.09 47.11 8.98
C MET A 1 -18.58 45.96 8.12
N ILE A 2 -17.27 45.70 8.09
CA ILE A 2 -16.71 44.62 7.26
C ILE A 2 -16.82 43.31 8.05
N THR A 3 -17.64 42.38 7.56
CA THR A 3 -17.77 41.04 8.15
C THR A 3 -16.65 40.14 7.63
N LEU A 4 -16.07 39.30 8.50
CA LEU A 4 -14.96 38.40 8.18
C LEU A 4 -15.21 37.54 6.93
N ILE A 5 -16.45 37.07 6.73
CA ILE A 5 -16.85 36.24 5.57
C ILE A 5 -16.78 36.95 4.21
N ASN A 6 -16.78 38.29 4.20
CA ASN A 6 -16.73 39.09 2.98
C ASN A 6 -15.29 39.40 2.54
N LEU A 7 -14.30 38.96 3.31
CA LEU A 7 -12.90 39.11 2.92
C LEU A 7 -12.58 38.20 1.71
N PRO A 8 -11.67 38.63 0.81
CA PRO A 8 -11.17 37.78 -0.24
C PRO A 8 -10.59 36.47 0.30
N GLU A 9 -10.75 35.39 -0.46
CA GLU A 9 -10.34 34.05 -0.06
C GLU A 9 -8.85 33.97 0.34
N VAL A 10 -7.98 34.72 -0.35
CA VAL A 10 -6.54 34.80 -0.03
C VAL A 10 -6.28 35.30 1.39
N VAL A 11 -7.08 36.27 1.86
CA VAL A 11 -6.96 36.82 3.22
C VAL A 11 -7.43 35.80 4.25
N LEU A 12 -8.55 35.12 3.98
CA LEU A 12 -9.06 34.07 4.85
C LEU A 12 -8.11 32.86 4.93
N GLU A 13 -7.54 32.42 3.81
CA GLU A 13 -6.48 31.40 3.79
C GLU A 13 -5.27 31.84 4.63
N LYS A 14 -4.88 33.12 4.55
CA LYS A 14 -3.79 33.65 5.36
C LYS A 14 -4.12 33.65 6.84
N VAL A 15 -5.34 34.00 7.24
CA VAL A 15 -5.81 33.92 8.63
C VAL A 15 -5.76 32.47 9.11
N PHE A 16 -6.31 31.53 8.33
CA PHE A 16 -6.30 30.12 8.67
C PHE A 16 -4.89 29.54 8.74
N SER A 17 -3.91 30.11 8.02
CA SER A 17 -2.51 29.66 8.08
C SER A 17 -1.84 29.84 9.45
N PHE A 18 -2.43 30.66 10.34
CA PHE A 18 -1.99 30.81 11.73
C PHE A 18 -2.64 29.80 12.68
N LEU A 19 -3.59 29.00 12.21
CA LEU A 19 -4.26 27.96 12.99
C LEU A 19 -3.57 26.61 12.80
N THR A 20 -3.69 25.74 13.81
CA THR A 20 -3.38 24.31 13.66
C THR A 20 -4.36 23.66 12.69
N TYR A 21 -3.96 22.56 12.06
CA TYR A 21 -4.87 21.84 11.17
C TYR A 21 -6.09 21.28 11.91
N ASP A 22 -5.93 20.90 13.19
CA ASP A 22 -7.05 20.54 14.08
C ASP A 22 -8.07 21.68 14.20
N ASN A 23 -7.61 22.90 14.50
CA ASN A 23 -8.49 24.06 14.58
C ASN A 23 -9.11 24.40 13.22
N ILE A 24 -8.38 24.25 12.12
CA ILE A 24 -8.94 24.40 10.77
C ILE A 24 -10.07 23.39 10.55
N ALA A 25 -9.89 22.12 10.95
CA ALA A 25 -10.92 21.09 10.81
C ALA A 25 -12.18 21.42 11.63
N GLN A 26 -12.03 21.92 12.86
CA GLN A 26 -13.14 22.33 13.71
C GLN A 26 -13.88 23.55 13.14
N ASN A 27 -13.17 24.52 12.55
CA ASN A 27 -13.78 25.72 11.98
C ASN A 27 -14.63 25.46 10.72
N ARG A 28 -14.52 24.28 10.10
CA ARG A 28 -15.32 23.93 8.91
C ARG A 28 -16.82 23.88 9.18
N VAL A 29 -17.23 23.66 10.42
CA VAL A 29 -18.65 23.54 10.79
C VAL A 29 -19.35 24.89 10.93
N VAL A 30 -18.60 26.00 10.93
CA VAL A 30 -19.10 27.35 11.21
C VAL A 30 -19.96 27.88 10.06
N CYS A 31 -19.48 27.79 8.81
CA CYS A 31 -20.22 28.24 7.63
C CYS A 31 -19.67 27.58 6.35
N THR A 32 -20.40 27.73 5.24
CA THR A 32 -20.03 27.16 3.93
C THR A 32 -18.67 27.67 3.44
N LYS A 33 -18.40 28.98 3.55
CA LYS A 33 -17.12 29.57 3.12
C LYS A 33 -15.94 29.03 3.94
N PHE A 34 -16.11 28.85 5.25
CA PHE A 34 -15.09 28.25 6.11
C PHE A 34 -14.90 26.77 5.81
N ASN A 35 -15.97 26.04 5.50
CA ASN A 35 -15.88 24.66 5.06
C ASN A 35 -15.06 24.54 3.77
N GLU A 36 -15.31 25.39 2.76
CA GLU A 36 -14.58 25.38 1.50
C GLU A 36 -13.07 25.63 1.70
N ILE A 37 -12.74 26.70 2.42
CA ILE A 37 -11.35 27.10 2.68
C ILE A 37 -10.64 26.03 3.53
N GLY A 38 -11.27 25.62 4.64
CA GLY A 38 -10.72 24.59 5.52
C GLY A 38 -10.50 23.27 4.79
N SER A 39 -11.44 22.85 3.93
CA SER A 39 -11.30 21.64 3.12
C SER A 39 -10.10 21.71 2.16
N LYS A 40 -9.91 22.86 1.48
CA LYS A 40 -8.74 23.09 0.61
C LYS A 40 -7.44 23.04 1.40
N MET A 41 -7.40 23.71 2.56
CA MET A 41 -6.21 23.77 3.40
C MET A 41 -5.82 22.43 4.02
N LEU A 42 -6.80 21.62 4.45
CA LEU A 42 -6.53 20.27 4.97
C LEU A 42 -5.98 19.34 3.89
N ASN A 43 -6.57 19.35 2.69
CA ASN A 43 -6.05 18.58 1.56
C ASN A 43 -4.61 18.99 1.23
N LYS A 44 -4.37 20.30 1.10
CA LYS A 44 -3.04 20.85 0.84
C LYS A 44 -2.04 20.49 1.94
N GLY A 45 -2.46 20.56 3.20
CA GLY A 45 -1.66 20.22 4.37
C GLY A 45 -1.23 18.76 4.36
N TYR A 46 -2.16 17.84 4.08
CA TYR A 46 -1.87 16.41 3.98
C TYR A 46 -0.83 16.10 2.90
N TYR A 47 -1.03 16.58 1.67
CA TYR A 47 -0.05 16.37 0.60
C TYR A 47 1.30 17.06 0.86
N ALA A 48 1.29 18.20 1.55
CA ALA A 48 2.52 18.87 1.96
C ALA A 48 3.31 18.05 2.99
N ALA A 49 2.62 17.43 3.95
CA ALA A 49 3.21 16.55 4.95
C ALA A 49 3.81 15.29 4.30
N ASP A 50 3.07 14.64 3.40
CA ASP A 50 3.53 13.47 2.63
C ASP A 50 4.77 13.79 1.78
N LYS A 51 4.76 14.93 1.08
CA LYS A 51 5.92 15.42 0.32
C LYS A 51 7.13 15.73 1.20
N TYR A 52 6.91 16.33 2.37
CA TYR A 52 7.98 16.65 3.33
C TYR A 52 8.61 15.38 3.91
N HIS A 53 7.79 14.39 4.27
CA HIS A 53 8.23 13.06 4.67
C HIS A 53 9.10 12.42 3.59
N SER A 54 8.59 12.31 2.36
CA SER A 54 9.29 11.68 1.24
C SER A 54 10.67 12.30 0.98
N LYS A 55 10.75 13.64 1.04
CA LYS A 55 12.01 14.38 0.90
C LYS A 55 12.99 14.04 2.03
N THR A 56 12.52 14.06 3.27
CA THR A 56 13.34 13.80 4.46
C THR A 56 13.85 12.36 4.46
N LEU A 57 12.98 11.38 4.18
CA LEU A 57 13.33 9.96 4.11
C LEU A 57 14.38 9.70 3.03
N LYS A 58 14.20 10.28 1.84
CA LYS A 58 15.19 10.15 0.75
C LYS A 58 16.55 10.72 1.15
N ALA A 59 16.57 11.89 1.81
CA ALA A 59 17.79 12.54 2.25
C ALA A 59 18.54 11.74 3.33
N ILE A 60 17.81 11.13 4.28
CA ILE A 60 18.42 10.27 5.31
C ILE A 60 18.88 8.95 4.71
N LYS A 61 18.05 8.25 3.91
CA LYS A 61 18.41 6.98 3.27
C LYS A 61 19.66 7.10 2.40
N ALA A 62 19.87 8.24 1.74
CA ALA A 62 21.05 8.49 0.92
C ALA A 62 22.36 8.56 1.73
N LYS A 63 22.29 8.85 3.04
CA LYS A 63 23.46 8.92 3.95
C LYS A 63 23.71 7.60 4.68
N LEU A 64 22.82 6.61 4.56
CA LEU A 64 22.96 5.34 5.26
C LEU A 64 23.85 4.37 4.49
N PRO A 65 24.64 3.54 5.19
CA PRO A 65 25.36 2.43 4.58
C PRO A 65 24.42 1.44 3.87
N ARG A 66 24.93 0.81 2.80
CA ARG A 66 24.19 -0.21 2.03
C ARG A 66 24.03 -1.51 2.82
N ARG A 67 25.02 -1.89 3.64
CA ARG A 67 24.98 -3.11 4.47
C ARG A 67 24.15 -2.88 5.71
N GLU A 68 23.29 -3.84 6.03
CA GLU A 68 22.35 -3.76 7.16
C GLU A 68 23.05 -3.75 8.52
N SER A 69 24.12 -4.52 8.70
CA SER A 69 24.92 -4.52 9.94
C SER A 69 25.51 -3.16 10.27
N GLU A 70 26.07 -2.48 9.27
CA GLU A 70 26.62 -1.11 9.38
C GLU A 70 25.51 -0.07 9.57
N ARG A 71 24.35 -0.30 8.96
CA ARG A 71 23.19 0.58 9.13
C ARG A 71 22.68 0.60 10.55
N ARG A 72 22.59 -0.55 11.22
CA ARG A 72 22.03 -0.66 12.58
C ARG A 72 22.82 0.11 13.64
N VAL A 73 24.12 0.28 13.42
CA VAL A 73 25.00 1.04 14.33
C VAL A 73 25.15 2.52 13.92
N HIS A 74 24.57 2.92 12.79
CA HIS A 74 24.71 4.27 12.26
C HIS A 74 23.90 5.29 13.09
N PRO A 75 24.42 6.51 13.35
CA PRO A 75 23.70 7.53 14.12
C PRO A 75 22.31 7.88 13.55
N LEU A 76 22.18 7.90 12.22
CA LEU A 76 20.91 8.22 11.54
C LEU A 76 19.93 7.02 11.45
N ALA A 77 20.31 5.83 11.93
CA ALA A 77 19.47 4.63 11.82
C ALA A 77 18.10 4.85 12.48
N ARG A 78 18.11 5.39 13.71
CA ARG A 78 16.89 5.66 14.46
C ARG A 78 15.97 6.65 13.77
N GLN A 79 16.52 7.72 13.19
CA GLN A 79 15.75 8.69 12.42
C GLN A 79 15.09 8.02 11.21
N CYS A 80 15.82 7.13 10.51
CA CYS A 80 15.27 6.37 9.39
C CYS A 80 14.14 5.42 9.83
N ASP A 81 14.30 4.71 10.94
CA ASP A 81 13.27 3.80 11.48
C ASP A 81 11.97 4.56 11.80
N ILE A 82 12.08 5.73 12.43
CA ILE A 82 10.93 6.60 12.71
C ILE A 82 10.26 7.03 11.40
N LEU A 83 11.02 7.44 10.39
CA LEU A 83 10.46 7.85 9.10
C LEU A 83 9.78 6.70 8.35
N ILE A 84 10.31 5.47 8.42
CA ILE A 84 9.66 4.29 7.84
C ILE A 84 8.34 3.97 8.56
N ALA A 85 8.30 4.15 9.89
CA ALA A 85 7.07 3.99 10.64
C ALA A 85 6.02 5.08 10.29
N ILE A 86 6.45 6.33 10.04
CA ILE A 86 5.57 7.39 9.50
C ILE A 86 5.08 7.05 8.09
N GLU A 87 5.94 6.51 7.22
CA GLU A 87 5.60 6.07 5.86
C GLU A 87 4.44 5.06 5.88
N THR A 88 4.48 4.13 6.85
CA THR A 88 3.42 3.15 7.07
C THR A 88 2.10 3.84 7.44
N ARG A 89 2.11 4.85 8.32
CA ARG A 89 0.90 5.61 8.69
C ARG A 89 0.34 6.41 7.52
N LEU A 90 1.20 7.13 6.78
CA LEU A 90 0.81 7.88 5.59
C LEU A 90 0.19 6.96 4.52
N SER A 91 0.76 5.77 4.31
CA SER A 91 0.20 4.79 3.37
C SER A 91 -1.20 4.31 3.76
N MET A 92 -1.42 4.04 5.05
CA MET A 92 -2.75 3.65 5.54
C MET A 92 -3.77 4.78 5.37
N LEU A 93 -3.40 6.01 5.74
CA LEU A 93 -4.25 7.18 5.55
C LEU A 93 -4.55 7.42 4.06
N ALA A 94 -3.58 7.23 3.18
CA ALA A 94 -3.79 7.36 1.74
C ALA A 94 -4.79 6.32 1.21
N MET A 95 -4.69 5.07 1.66
CA MET A 95 -5.65 4.01 1.31
C MET A 95 -7.07 4.34 1.77
N THR A 96 -7.22 4.97 2.94
CA THR A 96 -8.52 5.36 3.48
C THR A 96 -9.12 6.57 2.77
N PHE A 97 -8.36 7.66 2.64
CA PHE A 97 -8.91 8.97 2.27
C PHE A 97 -8.68 9.37 0.81
N THR A 98 -7.50 9.07 0.24
CA THR A 98 -7.07 9.69 -1.03
C THR A 98 -8.06 9.45 -2.17
N LYS A 99 -8.63 8.25 -2.29
CA LYS A 99 -9.61 7.94 -3.34
C LYS A 99 -10.87 8.83 -3.29
N TRP A 100 -11.31 9.21 -2.08
CA TRP A 100 -12.48 10.06 -1.86
C TRP A 100 -12.15 11.54 -2.03
N MET A 101 -10.93 11.92 -1.67
CA MET A 101 -10.38 13.27 -1.89
C MET A 101 -10.21 13.59 -3.37
N ASP A 102 -9.69 12.64 -4.14
CA ASP A 102 -9.47 12.79 -5.57
C ASP A 102 -10.81 12.90 -6.31
N ALA A 103 -11.81 12.12 -5.89
CA ALA A 103 -13.18 12.20 -6.39
C ALA A 103 -13.98 13.41 -5.90
N LYS A 104 -13.39 14.30 -5.09
CA LYS A 104 -14.02 15.49 -4.51
C LYS A 104 -15.29 15.18 -3.68
N LEU A 105 -15.39 13.97 -3.14
CA LEU A 105 -16.51 13.54 -2.30
C LEU A 105 -16.31 13.92 -0.84
N CYS A 106 -15.06 13.99 -0.38
CA CYS A 106 -14.71 14.56 0.91
C CYS A 106 -13.33 15.24 0.84
N CYS A 107 -12.97 16.01 1.86
CA CYS A 107 -11.58 16.43 2.07
C CYS A 107 -10.89 15.44 3.03
N PHE A 108 -9.60 15.66 3.27
CA PHE A 108 -8.92 15.08 4.43
C PHE A 108 -9.54 15.70 5.69
N ILE A 109 -10.17 14.87 6.53
CA ILE A 109 -10.93 15.32 7.69
C ILE A 109 -10.07 15.45 8.96
N PRO A 110 -9.14 14.54 9.26
CA PRO A 110 -8.50 14.51 10.57
C PRO A 110 -7.32 15.51 10.66
N GLY A 111 -7.63 16.79 10.88
CA GLY A 111 -6.64 17.86 10.99
C GLY A 111 -5.53 17.59 12.02
N LYS A 112 -5.91 17.05 13.19
CA LYS A 112 -4.97 16.66 14.25
C LYS A 112 -3.88 15.68 13.79
N VAL A 113 -4.22 14.78 12.86
CA VAL A 113 -3.25 13.83 12.27
C VAL A 113 -2.16 14.58 11.51
N ILE A 114 -2.52 15.63 10.75
CA ILE A 114 -1.54 16.45 10.01
C ILE A 114 -0.61 17.17 10.99
N ASP A 115 -1.17 17.79 12.03
CA ASP A 115 -0.38 18.49 13.05
C ASP A 115 0.65 17.55 13.67
N GLU A 116 0.24 16.33 13.99
CA GLU A 116 1.08 15.33 14.62
C GLU A 116 2.16 14.77 13.67
N ILE A 117 1.81 14.49 12.40
CA ILE A 117 2.80 14.12 11.37
C ILE A 117 3.88 15.22 11.27
N MET A 118 3.45 16.48 11.18
CA MET A 118 4.36 17.61 11.04
C MET A 118 5.21 17.83 12.30
N ARG A 119 4.66 17.60 13.51
CA ARG A 119 5.38 17.64 14.78
C ARG A 119 6.50 16.61 14.81
N VAL A 120 6.19 15.35 14.49
CA VAL A 120 7.18 14.26 14.48
C VAL A 120 8.24 14.49 13.40
N LEU A 121 7.84 14.86 12.17
CA LEU A 121 8.78 15.11 11.08
C LEU A 121 9.76 16.25 11.41
N ARG A 122 9.29 17.35 12.02
CA ARG A 122 10.16 18.44 12.47
C ARG A 122 11.09 18.00 13.61
N CYS A 123 10.60 17.18 14.54
CA CYS A 123 11.43 16.63 15.61
C CYS A 123 12.57 15.77 15.04
N VAL A 124 12.26 14.86 14.11
CA VAL A 124 13.27 14.00 13.46
C VAL A 124 14.28 14.81 12.65
N ALA A 125 13.83 15.85 11.95
CA ALA A 125 14.70 16.68 11.12
C ALA A 125 15.69 17.53 11.94
N ASN A 126 15.27 18.02 13.12
CA ASN A 126 16.03 18.98 13.92
C ASN A 126 16.72 18.37 15.16
N ASN A 127 16.42 17.12 15.51
CA ASN A 127 17.01 16.45 16.67
C ASN A 127 17.95 15.32 16.19
N PRO A 128 19.26 15.40 16.50
CA PRO A 128 20.21 14.33 16.15
C PRO A 128 19.95 13.04 16.94
N ASN A 129 19.33 13.12 18.11
CA ASN A 129 19.02 12.00 19.00
C ASN A 129 17.51 11.96 19.31
N PRO A 130 16.65 11.60 18.34
CA PRO A 130 15.22 11.53 18.59
C PRO A 130 14.88 10.43 19.61
N PRO A 131 13.75 10.58 20.34
CA PRO A 131 13.18 9.53 21.18
C PRO A 131 12.95 8.23 20.39
N ARG A 132 12.67 7.12 21.10
CA ARG A 132 12.40 5.86 20.40
C ARG A 132 11.12 5.99 19.56
N ALA A 133 11.06 5.23 18.47
CA ALA A 133 9.93 5.29 17.53
C ALA A 133 8.58 5.07 18.22
N HIS A 134 8.49 4.10 19.15
CA HIS A 134 7.24 3.82 19.85
C HIS A 134 6.76 4.99 20.72
N GLU A 135 7.68 5.70 21.39
CA GLU A 135 7.38 6.86 22.25
C GLU A 135 6.86 8.03 21.41
N ILE A 136 7.61 8.43 20.37
CA ILE A 136 7.28 9.62 19.61
C ILE A 136 6.10 9.43 18.65
N LEU A 137 5.82 8.19 18.24
CA LEU A 137 4.73 7.86 17.30
C LEU A 137 3.47 7.32 17.99
N GLN A 138 3.42 7.24 19.31
CA GLN A 138 2.24 6.70 20.01
C GLN A 138 0.98 7.48 19.63
N GLU A 139 0.98 8.79 19.88
CA GLU A 139 -0.13 9.68 19.55
C GLU A 139 -0.49 9.59 18.06
N LEU A 140 0.50 9.69 17.16
CA LEU A 140 0.28 9.59 15.71
C LEU A 140 -0.41 8.28 15.32
N ARG A 141 -0.03 7.16 15.93
CA ARG A 141 -0.64 5.86 15.67
C ARG A 141 -2.10 5.87 16.11
N ASP A 142 -2.36 6.32 17.34
CA ASP A 142 -3.69 6.28 17.96
C ASP A 142 -4.67 7.16 17.19
N ILE A 143 -4.36 8.45 16.99
CA ILE A 143 -5.26 9.38 16.30
C ILE A 143 -5.47 9.02 14.83
N SER A 144 -4.46 8.44 14.17
CA SER A 144 -4.62 7.98 12.79
C SER A 144 -5.52 6.75 12.71
N SER A 145 -5.47 5.85 13.70
CA SER A 145 -6.34 4.67 13.74
C SER A 145 -7.79 5.07 14.03
N MET A 146 -8.00 5.92 15.03
CA MET A 146 -9.30 6.51 15.32
C MET A 146 -9.91 7.23 14.11
N ALA A 147 -9.09 7.98 13.37
CA ALA A 147 -9.54 8.68 12.17
C ALA A 147 -10.01 7.72 11.06
N MET A 148 -9.28 6.63 10.82
CA MET A 148 -9.66 5.64 9.81
C MET A 148 -10.93 4.88 10.22
N GLU A 149 -11.03 4.47 11.48
CA GLU A 149 -12.22 3.81 12.02
C GLU A 149 -13.45 4.72 11.92
N HIS A 150 -13.34 5.97 12.37
CA HIS A 150 -14.41 6.93 12.25
C HIS A 150 -14.83 7.17 10.80
N PHE A 151 -13.86 7.20 9.87
CA PHE A 151 -14.17 7.29 8.45
C PHE A 151 -14.98 6.09 7.97
N ASP A 152 -14.51 4.87 8.24
CA ASP A 152 -15.15 3.64 7.76
C ASP A 152 -16.55 3.42 8.37
N GLU A 153 -16.74 3.80 9.63
CA GLU A 153 -18.00 3.57 10.36
C GLU A 153 -19.04 4.67 10.17
N LYS A 154 -18.62 5.94 10.13
CA LYS A 154 -19.56 7.08 10.20
C LYS A 154 -19.65 7.84 8.88
N ILE A 155 -18.53 8.05 8.20
CA ILE A 155 -18.48 8.91 7.02
C ILE A 155 -18.73 8.11 5.73
N LEU A 156 -18.02 7.00 5.57
CA LEU A 156 -18.07 6.15 4.38
C LEU A 156 -19.48 5.63 4.06
N PRO A 157 -20.32 5.19 5.03
CA PRO A 157 -21.68 4.74 4.72
C PRO A 157 -22.54 5.88 4.14
N GLN A 158 -22.41 7.09 4.68
CA GLN A 158 -23.16 8.25 4.21
C GLN A 158 -22.73 8.67 2.81
N LEU A 159 -21.42 8.63 2.52
CA LEU A 159 -20.91 8.89 1.17
C LEU A 159 -21.47 7.90 0.15
N LYS A 160 -21.57 6.61 0.49
CA LYS A 160 -22.13 5.58 -0.40
C LYS A 160 -23.62 5.76 -0.65
N LEU A 161 -24.39 6.07 0.40
CA LEU A 161 -25.82 6.34 0.28
C LEU A 161 -26.11 7.53 -0.66
N ASN A 162 -25.36 8.62 -0.49
CA ASN A 162 -25.52 9.83 -1.33
C ASN A 162 -25.18 9.59 -2.81
N MET A 163 -24.44 8.53 -3.13
CA MET A 163 -24.11 8.13 -4.51
C MET A 163 -25.11 7.14 -5.12
N GLY A 164 -26.18 6.77 -4.41
CA GLY A 164 -27.14 5.77 -4.88
C GLY A 164 -26.62 4.33 -4.86
N VAL A 165 -25.50 4.09 -4.18
CA VAL A 165 -24.95 2.74 -3.99
C VAL A 165 -25.64 2.11 -2.79
N VAL A 166 -26.77 1.45 -3.04
CA VAL A 166 -27.46 0.65 -2.02
C VAL A 166 -26.55 -0.52 -1.62
N SER A 167 -26.15 -0.54 -0.36
CA SER A 167 -25.46 -1.68 0.23
C SER A 167 -26.38 -2.91 0.16
N PRO A 168 -25.92 -4.08 -0.35
CA PRO A 168 -26.73 -5.31 -0.37
C PRO A 168 -27.12 -5.83 1.02
N TYR A 169 -26.65 -5.20 2.10
CA TYR A 169 -26.84 -5.66 3.48
C TYR A 169 -27.79 -4.79 4.31
N LEU A 170 -28.34 -3.70 3.77
CA LEU A 170 -29.44 -3.01 4.47
C LEU A 170 -30.76 -3.37 3.81
N HIS A 171 -31.45 -4.29 4.47
CA HIS A 171 -32.85 -4.58 4.25
C HIS A 171 -33.66 -3.29 4.36
N THR A 172 -34.52 -3.08 3.37
CA THR A 172 -35.61 -2.10 3.32
C THR A 172 -36.31 -1.99 4.68
N ILE A 173 -36.21 -0.84 5.34
CA ILE A 173 -37.29 -0.37 6.19
C ILE A 173 -38.01 0.70 5.38
N ASN A 174 -39.12 0.29 4.75
CA ASN A 174 -40.16 1.23 4.38
C ASN A 174 -40.66 1.84 5.69
N VAL A 175 -40.48 3.15 5.87
CA VAL A 175 -41.21 3.88 6.90
C VAL A 175 -42.30 4.64 6.18
N ASP A 176 -43.49 4.05 6.22
CA ASP A 176 -44.73 4.75 5.92
C ASP A 176 -44.87 5.97 6.83
N HIS A 177 -45.40 7.04 6.24
CA HIS A 177 -45.80 8.25 6.94
C HIS A 177 -46.79 7.94 8.05
N HIS A 178 -46.46 8.29 9.31
CA HIS A 178 -47.43 8.79 10.28
C HIS A 178 -46.72 9.55 11.42
N GLU A 179 -47.35 10.64 11.87
CA GLU A 179 -46.93 11.56 12.92
C GLU A 179 -46.65 10.88 14.26
N ASP A 180 -45.65 11.34 15.03
CA ASP A 180 -45.80 12.26 16.18
C ASP A 180 -44.57 12.26 17.12
N LEU A 181 -44.35 13.39 17.82
CA LEU A 181 -43.34 13.75 18.84
C LEU A 181 -42.22 12.76 19.31
N ALA A 182 -40.95 13.18 19.18
CA ALA A 182 -39.94 13.14 20.26
C ALA A 182 -38.69 14.00 19.94
N LEU A 183 -38.37 14.94 20.82
CA LEU A 183 -37.16 15.76 20.84
C LEU A 183 -35.91 14.91 21.11
N ILE A 184 -35.10 14.67 20.07
CA ILE A 184 -33.71 14.23 20.21
C ILE A 184 -32.86 15.13 19.30
N PRO A 185 -31.77 15.77 19.80
CA PRO A 185 -30.90 16.56 18.94
C PRO A 185 -30.21 15.63 17.94
N LYS A 186 -30.61 15.73 16.67
CA LYS A 186 -29.83 15.16 15.55
C LYS A 186 -28.41 15.71 15.65
N PRO A 187 -27.35 14.87 15.61
CA PRO A 187 -26.00 15.39 15.46
C PRO A 187 -25.96 16.16 14.14
N ARG A 188 -25.68 17.46 14.21
CA ARG A 188 -25.40 18.30 13.04
C ARG A 188 -24.09 17.83 12.43
N ILE A 189 -24.16 16.73 11.69
CA ILE A 189 -23.13 16.37 10.73
C ILE A 189 -23.18 17.44 9.67
N CYS A 190 -22.01 18.03 9.42
CA CYS A 190 -21.84 19.06 8.42
C CYS A 190 -22.18 18.43 7.07
N ASN A 191 -23.34 18.80 6.53
CA ASN A 191 -23.66 18.57 5.14
C ASN A 191 -22.60 19.32 4.34
N SER A 192 -21.57 18.62 3.88
CA SER A 192 -20.82 19.07 2.72
C SER A 192 -21.85 19.24 1.62
N SER A 193 -22.14 20.49 1.26
CA SER A 193 -22.91 20.82 0.08
C SER A 193 -22.16 20.27 -1.12
N ILE A 194 -22.44 19.02 -1.48
CA ILE A 194 -22.08 18.45 -2.77
C ILE A 194 -22.90 19.25 -3.76
N ALA A 195 -22.22 20.10 -4.54
CA ALA A 195 -22.86 20.79 -5.65
C ALA A 195 -23.53 19.72 -6.54
N PRO A 196 -24.87 19.78 -6.72
CA PRO A 196 -25.55 18.83 -7.58
C PRO A 196 -25.35 19.36 -9.00
N ASN A 197 -24.32 18.91 -9.72
CA ASN A 197 -24.22 19.00 -11.20
C ASN A 197 -22.89 18.39 -11.69
N CYS A 198 -22.79 17.06 -11.74
CA CYS A 198 -21.91 16.40 -12.72
C CYS A 198 -22.31 14.93 -12.95
N PRO A 199 -23.24 14.64 -13.89
CA PRO A 199 -23.66 13.27 -14.20
C PRO A 199 -22.50 12.36 -14.65
N THR A 200 -21.47 12.95 -15.25
CA THR A 200 -20.33 12.24 -15.84
C THR A 200 -19.38 11.67 -14.79
N LEU A 201 -19.11 12.39 -13.68
CA LEU A 201 -18.25 11.91 -12.60
C LEU A 201 -18.90 10.82 -11.76
N LEU A 202 -20.21 10.92 -11.52
CA LEU A 202 -20.98 9.89 -10.82
C LEU A 202 -20.91 8.56 -11.57
N LEU A 203 -20.97 8.60 -12.90
CA LEU A 203 -20.91 7.41 -13.76
C LEU A 203 -19.51 6.76 -13.76
N GLU A 204 -18.43 7.56 -13.83
CA GLU A 204 -17.07 7.04 -13.70
C GLU A 204 -16.81 6.45 -12.31
N PHE A 205 -17.31 7.10 -11.26
CA PHE A 205 -17.15 6.63 -9.90
C PHE A 205 -17.95 5.35 -9.64
N ASN A 206 -19.17 5.24 -10.17
CA ASN A 206 -19.95 4.00 -10.14
C ASN A 206 -19.22 2.85 -10.87
N LYS A 207 -18.57 3.11 -12.00
CA LYS A 207 -17.72 2.11 -12.68
C LYS A 207 -16.54 1.68 -11.82
N LEU A 208 -15.85 2.61 -11.16
CA LEU A 208 -14.76 2.32 -10.23
C LEU A 208 -15.25 1.50 -9.03
N PHE A 209 -16.42 1.81 -8.48
CA PHE A 209 -17.01 1.10 -7.36
C PHE A 209 -17.43 -0.33 -7.73
N LEU A 210 -18.08 -0.52 -8.88
CA LEU A 210 -18.39 -1.85 -9.42
C LEU A 210 -17.09 -2.66 -9.63
N ARG A 211 -16.05 -2.02 -10.15
CA ARG A 211 -14.73 -2.64 -10.32
C ARG A 211 -14.09 -3.00 -8.97
N GLU A 212 -14.24 -2.17 -7.94
CA GLU A 212 -13.77 -2.45 -6.57
C GLU A 212 -14.52 -3.66 -5.96
N SER A 213 -15.83 -3.75 -6.17
CA SER A 213 -16.65 -4.90 -5.74
C SER A 213 -16.24 -6.20 -6.45
N ILE A 214 -16.03 -6.15 -7.76
CA ILE A 214 -15.53 -7.29 -8.55
C ILE A 214 -14.12 -7.69 -8.10
N ASN A 215 -13.24 -6.72 -7.88
CA ASN A 215 -11.88 -6.98 -7.42
C ASN A 215 -11.87 -7.58 -6.01
N ARG A 216 -12.74 -7.13 -5.09
CA ARG A 216 -12.91 -7.76 -3.77
C ARG A 216 -13.33 -9.22 -3.88
N LYS A 217 -14.27 -9.54 -4.79
CA LYS A 217 -14.67 -10.94 -5.04
C LYS A 217 -13.50 -11.75 -5.59
N LYS A 218 -12.75 -11.21 -6.55
CA LYS A 218 -11.55 -11.87 -7.10
C LYS A 218 -10.47 -12.11 -6.04
N ILE A 219 -10.20 -11.13 -5.18
CA ILE A 219 -9.24 -11.25 -4.07
C ILE A 219 -9.69 -12.33 -3.08
N LYS A 220 -10.98 -12.41 -2.74
CA LYS A 220 -11.51 -13.47 -1.87
C LYS A 220 -11.32 -14.86 -2.47
N VAL A 221 -11.58 -15.02 -3.78
CA VAL A 221 -11.34 -16.29 -4.47
C VAL A 221 -9.84 -16.62 -4.49
N GLN A 222 -8.99 -15.63 -4.76
CA GLN A 222 -7.54 -15.81 -4.78
C GLN A 222 -6.98 -16.14 -3.38
N SER A 223 -7.50 -15.54 -2.31
CA SER A 223 -7.09 -15.87 -0.94
C SER A 223 -7.46 -17.30 -0.54
N LEU A 224 -8.61 -17.81 -1.01
CA LEU A 224 -8.98 -19.21 -0.79
C LEU A 224 -8.05 -20.16 -1.54
N LEU A 225 -7.68 -19.82 -2.78
CA LEU A 225 -6.73 -20.61 -3.56
C LEU A 225 -5.35 -20.66 -2.89
N ILE A 226 -4.86 -19.52 -2.41
CA ILE A 226 -3.60 -19.44 -1.66
C ILE A 226 -3.66 -20.29 -0.40
N ALA A 227 -4.77 -20.27 0.34
CA ALA A 227 -4.94 -21.12 1.52
C ALA A 227 -4.89 -22.61 1.16
N LYS A 228 -5.51 -23.00 0.05
CA LYS A 228 -5.45 -24.39 -0.46
C LYS A 228 -4.02 -24.80 -0.83
N GLN A 229 -3.32 -23.96 -1.59
CA GLN A 229 -1.91 -24.19 -1.95
C GLN A 229 -1.02 -24.25 -0.72
N ALA A 230 -1.27 -23.43 0.30
CA ALA A 230 -0.52 -23.48 1.56
C ALA A 230 -0.72 -24.81 2.29
N ASN A 231 -1.93 -25.38 2.26
CA ASN A 231 -2.20 -26.70 2.83
C ASN A 231 -1.48 -27.81 2.05
N GLU A 232 -1.54 -27.79 0.72
CA GLU A 232 -0.81 -28.75 -0.15
C GLU A 232 0.70 -28.68 0.08
N ILE A 233 1.27 -27.48 0.19
CA ILE A 233 2.69 -27.29 0.52
C ILE A 233 3.00 -27.85 1.92
N SER A 234 2.11 -27.69 2.89
CA SER A 234 2.31 -28.24 4.23
C SER A 234 2.32 -29.77 4.24
N GLU A 235 1.47 -30.41 3.45
CA GLU A 235 1.45 -31.87 3.31
C GLU A 235 2.71 -32.38 2.61
N LEU A 236 3.12 -31.73 1.52
CA LEU A 236 4.36 -32.07 0.82
C LEU A 236 5.59 -31.94 1.73
N LYS A 237 5.65 -30.90 2.58
CA LYS A 237 6.72 -30.73 3.57
C LYS A 237 6.79 -31.89 4.57
N LYS A 238 5.65 -32.38 5.07
CA LYS A 238 5.61 -33.54 5.97
C LYS A 238 6.14 -34.80 5.29
N HIS A 239 5.75 -35.05 4.04
CA HIS A 239 6.32 -36.16 3.28
C HIS A 239 7.83 -36.01 3.11
N VAL A 240 8.34 -34.82 2.77
CA VAL A 240 9.79 -34.62 2.67
C VAL A 240 10.49 -34.95 4.00
N GLU A 241 9.96 -34.48 5.13
CA GLU A 241 10.51 -34.79 6.47
C GLU A 241 10.50 -36.30 6.78
N GLU A 242 9.44 -37.03 6.41
CA GLU A 242 9.34 -38.48 6.57
C GLU A 242 10.35 -39.23 5.69
N TRP A 243 10.52 -38.80 4.44
CA TRP A 243 11.49 -39.40 3.52
C TRP A 243 12.93 -39.13 3.96
N GLU A 244 13.21 -37.92 4.47
CA GLU A 244 14.49 -37.61 5.10
C GLU A 244 14.75 -38.47 6.34
N ALA A 245 13.73 -38.73 7.16
CA ALA A 245 13.84 -39.64 8.31
C ALA A 245 14.18 -41.07 7.87
N LYS A 246 13.48 -41.60 6.86
CA LYS A 246 13.79 -42.92 6.29
C LYS A 246 15.21 -42.99 5.73
N LEU A 247 15.67 -41.94 5.05
CA LEU A 247 17.04 -41.88 4.52
C LEU A 247 18.08 -41.87 5.65
N ARG A 248 17.82 -41.15 6.75
CA ARG A 248 18.66 -41.16 7.95
C ARG A 248 18.74 -42.56 8.57
N ASP A 249 17.62 -43.26 8.70
CA ASP A 249 17.57 -44.61 9.26
C ASP A 249 18.28 -45.64 8.37
N LEU A 250 18.08 -45.58 7.06
CA LEU A 250 18.79 -46.41 6.09
C LEU A 250 20.31 -46.18 6.15
N THR A 251 20.74 -44.91 6.25
CA THR A 251 22.15 -44.55 6.39
C THR A 251 22.73 -45.07 7.71
N ALA A 252 21.98 -44.97 8.81
CA ALA A 252 22.40 -45.51 10.10
C ALA A 252 22.50 -47.04 10.09
N ASN A 253 21.60 -47.73 9.39
CA ASN A 253 21.64 -49.18 9.24
C ASN A 253 22.79 -49.65 8.35
N LEU A 254 23.11 -48.92 7.26
CA LEU A 254 24.31 -49.17 6.44
C LEU A 254 25.60 -49.01 7.26
N ASN A 255 25.71 -47.95 8.05
CA ASN A 255 26.86 -47.73 8.93
C ASN A 255 27.00 -48.83 10.00
N LYS A 256 25.88 -49.34 10.54
CA LYS A 256 25.89 -50.51 11.44
C LYS A 256 26.33 -51.78 10.72
N ALA A 257 25.88 -52.03 9.50
CA ALA A 257 26.29 -53.19 8.70
C ALA A 257 27.78 -53.16 8.32
N GLN A 258 28.37 -51.97 8.15
CA GLN A 258 29.82 -51.80 7.95
C GLN A 258 30.67 -52.04 9.21
N SER A 259 30.06 -52.13 10.40
CA SER A 259 30.77 -52.34 11.67
C SER A 259 30.92 -53.80 12.11
N LEU A 260 30.54 -54.76 11.25
CA LEU A 260 30.79 -56.19 11.48
C LEU A 260 32.20 -56.57 11.00
N PRO A 261 33.01 -57.29 11.80
CA PRO A 261 34.37 -57.65 11.42
C PRO A 261 34.36 -58.72 10.32
N ALA A 262 35.20 -58.54 9.31
CA ALA A 262 35.44 -59.53 8.26
C ALA A 262 36.10 -60.80 8.84
N PRO A 263 35.73 -62.03 8.42
CA PRO A 263 36.53 -63.20 8.69
C PRO A 263 37.67 -63.30 7.67
N ASP A 264 38.89 -63.43 8.19
CA ASP A 264 40.13 -63.71 7.46
C ASP A 264 40.10 -65.10 6.81
N ILE A 265 40.26 -65.21 5.50
CA ILE A 265 40.96 -66.33 4.85
C ILE A 265 41.78 -65.80 3.66
N VAL A 266 43.09 -65.99 3.77
CA VAL A 266 44.13 -65.83 2.74
C VAL A 266 44.09 -67.02 1.78
N ALA A 267 44.12 -66.80 0.47
CA ALA A 267 45.06 -67.44 -0.48
C ALA A 267 44.63 -67.33 -1.97
N GLU A 268 45.65 -67.01 -2.77
CA GLU A 268 45.89 -67.42 -4.17
C GLU A 268 45.12 -66.79 -5.34
N ILE A 269 45.90 -66.01 -6.10
CA ILE A 269 45.67 -65.62 -7.49
C ILE A 269 46.03 -66.80 -8.40
N PRO A 270 45.21 -67.09 -9.42
CA PRO A 270 45.76 -67.38 -10.74
C PRO A 270 45.25 -66.39 -11.78
N LYS A 271 46.17 -65.76 -12.52
CA LYS A 271 45.89 -65.01 -13.73
C LYS A 271 45.67 -65.99 -14.88
N MET A 272 44.59 -65.84 -15.66
CA MET A 272 44.66 -65.70 -17.13
C MET A 272 43.27 -65.55 -17.79
N SER A 273 43.16 -64.49 -18.58
CA SER A 273 42.47 -64.35 -19.88
C SER A 273 41.03 -64.85 -20.05
N THR A 274 40.09 -63.95 -20.42
CA THR A 274 39.69 -63.71 -21.84
C THR A 274 38.40 -62.86 -21.91
N SER A 275 38.48 -61.76 -22.68
CA SER A 275 37.45 -61.02 -23.43
C SER A 275 36.11 -60.61 -22.77
N LEU A 276 35.82 -59.30 -22.77
CA LEU A 276 34.87 -58.68 -23.72
C LEU A 276 34.69 -57.17 -23.49
N GLY A 277 35.11 -56.38 -24.48
CA GLY A 277 34.37 -55.21 -25.00
C GLY A 277 34.19 -53.97 -24.12
N ILE A 278 35.15 -53.05 -24.21
CA ILE A 278 34.91 -51.62 -23.98
C ILE A 278 34.01 -51.11 -25.13
N VAL A 279 32.83 -50.58 -24.81
CA VAL A 279 32.07 -49.69 -25.71
C VAL A 279 31.81 -48.37 -25.00
N SER A 280 32.38 -47.32 -25.57
CA SER A 280 32.11 -45.92 -25.28
C SER A 280 30.74 -45.51 -25.84
N ASN A 281 29.96 -44.71 -25.10
CA ASN A 281 29.04 -43.72 -25.67
C ASN A 281 28.65 -42.69 -24.59
N GLN A 282 29.14 -41.45 -24.68
CA GLN A 282 28.58 -40.27 -25.36
C GLN A 282 27.45 -39.55 -24.60
N LYS A 283 27.71 -38.26 -24.33
CA LYS A 283 26.78 -37.23 -23.81
C LYS A 283 25.49 -37.13 -24.64
N PRO A 284 24.31 -36.87 -24.03
CA PRO A 284 23.14 -36.50 -24.81
C PRO A 284 23.17 -35.00 -25.16
N LYS A 285 23.24 -34.72 -26.47
CA LYS A 285 22.98 -33.40 -27.09
C LYS A 285 21.46 -33.15 -27.15
N ARG A 286 21.08 -31.90 -26.86
CA ARG A 286 19.77 -31.30 -27.17
C ARG A 286 19.58 -31.15 -28.69
N LYS A 287 18.40 -31.48 -29.21
CA LYS A 287 17.67 -30.93 -30.39
C LYS A 287 16.22 -31.46 -30.25
N ALA A 288 15.19 -30.64 -30.07
CA ALA A 288 14.51 -29.70 -30.99
C ALA A 288 13.60 -30.41 -32.00
N GLU A 289 12.38 -29.85 -32.17
CA GLU A 289 11.22 -30.20 -33.03
C GLU A 289 10.09 -30.96 -32.31
N ASP A 290 8.81 -30.71 -32.58
CA ASP A 290 8.03 -29.53 -32.99
C ASP A 290 6.58 -29.99 -32.73
N LEU A 291 5.67 -29.13 -32.24
CA LEU A 291 4.22 -29.30 -32.42
C LEU A 291 3.45 -28.04 -31.95
N ASP A 292 2.77 -27.46 -32.94
CA ASP A 292 1.86 -26.33 -32.91
C ASP A 292 0.79 -26.34 -31.80
N ASN A 293 0.55 -25.19 -31.16
CA ASN A 293 -0.75 -24.51 -31.23
C ASN A 293 -0.73 -23.09 -30.62
N LYS A 294 -1.00 -22.11 -31.50
CA LYS A 294 -1.78 -20.87 -31.33
C LYS A 294 -1.76 -20.16 -29.97
N ASN A 295 -0.91 -19.13 -29.87
CA ASN A 295 -1.15 -17.96 -29.01
C ASN A 295 -1.58 -16.77 -29.86
N GLU A 296 -2.84 -16.38 -29.71
CA GLU A 296 -3.41 -15.18 -30.30
C GLU A 296 -3.00 -13.96 -29.45
N CYS A 297 -2.22 -13.06 -30.07
CA CYS A 297 -1.76 -11.82 -29.46
C CYS A 297 -2.87 -10.77 -29.43
N ILE A 298 -3.27 -10.29 -28.24
CA ILE A 298 -4.02 -9.04 -28.13
C ILE A 298 -3.04 -7.85 -28.13
N ASN A 299 -3.22 -7.04 -29.16
CA ASN A 299 -2.43 -5.91 -29.60
C ASN A 299 -2.68 -4.67 -28.71
N VAL A 300 -1.67 -4.18 -27.99
CA VAL A 300 -1.70 -2.84 -27.36
C VAL A 300 -0.95 -1.87 -28.27
N LYS A 301 -1.70 -1.14 -29.09
CA LYS A 301 -1.22 -0.01 -29.88
C LYS A 301 -0.69 1.10 -28.94
N LYS A 302 0.63 1.31 -28.93
CA LYS A 302 1.25 2.56 -28.47
C LYS A 302 1.33 3.52 -29.64
N SER A 303 0.48 4.53 -29.65
CA SER A 303 0.61 5.72 -30.50
C SER A 303 1.75 6.61 -29.96
N ARG A 304 2.82 6.77 -30.75
CA ARG A 304 3.81 7.86 -30.61
C ARG A 304 3.31 9.07 -31.41
N PRO A 305 3.48 10.32 -30.93
CA PRO A 305 3.40 11.48 -31.81
C PRO A 305 4.69 11.62 -32.62
N ASN A 306 4.49 11.95 -33.89
CA ASN A 306 5.49 12.18 -34.92
C ASN A 306 5.82 13.68 -34.94
N THR A 307 7.08 14.07 -34.73
CA THR A 307 7.54 15.44 -35.02
C THR A 307 8.55 15.38 -36.15
N ARG A 308 8.11 15.85 -37.32
CA ARG A 308 8.92 16.12 -38.52
C ARG A 308 9.84 17.32 -38.27
N SER A 309 11.10 17.17 -38.65
CA SER A 309 12.10 18.22 -38.84
C SER A 309 12.32 18.46 -40.33
N VAL A 310 12.30 19.73 -40.77
CA VAL A 310 12.86 20.37 -42.00
C VAL A 310 12.34 21.82 -41.93
N THR A 311 13.05 22.96 -42.01
CA THR A 311 14.45 23.35 -42.30
C THR A 311 14.63 24.86 -42.02
N ARG A 312 15.89 25.28 -41.77
CA ARG A 312 16.56 26.56 -42.14
C ARG A 312 16.17 27.89 -41.45
N GLY A 313 17.20 28.55 -40.90
CA GLY A 313 17.51 29.95 -41.25
C GLY A 313 17.83 30.93 -40.12
N ALA A 314 19.03 31.50 -40.20
CA ALA A 314 19.47 32.81 -39.67
C ALA A 314 19.92 32.95 -38.20
N SER A 315 21.25 32.80 -38.04
CA SER A 315 22.19 33.76 -37.44
C SER A 315 21.61 35.08 -36.87
N CYS A 316 21.95 35.40 -35.62
CA CYS A 316 22.77 36.59 -35.36
C CYS A 316 23.36 36.57 -33.94
N ASN A 317 24.64 36.91 -33.93
CA ASN A 317 25.49 37.23 -32.80
C ASN A 317 25.30 38.71 -32.44
N CYS A 318 25.69 39.08 -31.22
CA CYS A 318 26.22 40.38 -30.77
C CYS A 318 25.47 41.10 -29.64
N LYS A 319 26.26 41.33 -28.58
CA LYS A 319 26.24 42.41 -27.57
C LYS A 319 25.16 42.38 -26.49
#